data_AF-A0A6V8DMC2-F1
#
_entry.id   AF-A0A6V8DMC2-F1
#
_cell.length_a   1.000
_cell.length_b   1.000
_cell.length_c   1.000
_cell.angle_alpha   90.00
_cell.angle_beta   90.00
_cell.angle_gamma   90.00
#
_symmetry.space_group_name_H-M   'P 1'
#
loop_
_entity.id
_entity.type
_entity.pdbx_description
1 polymer ?
#
loop_
_entity_poly.entity_id
_entity_poly.type
_entity_poly.pdbx_seq_one_letter_code
_entity_poly.pdbx_strand_id
1 'polypeptide(L)'
;MNLRPVWLLAALMILAPLSGCLSFSNDSGGSGDGSMDWIDPVTEIEDGNHSHNDLLAHRLATPNAKLIDYHNLNCDGNVKPPADLDNVAGRPCFDEFKNVGPTPGDSSEIAIEGNFLDDCEIYGDGTGGCFAYVSSYNQFEILDISKPNEIRLLSTYYAEIARMIDIKVTSDNNWVLVNHELTNSELDPIPNDDDANSGANRLDLIYVGDKTSPIKVAEWDNPPAGFHNQDLHVYCDWEPANPTALWQDDCHLFLFGADPYPEMVEGSSGTFYKGTQVFYALIDFEGLNPTNNEQQQNASREIIRWGGYTPEPQTTCGGSIFNHDNVFFIHPITKQKMLAVSYWGAGLRFVDVSEPPQIADPLGISWPPETGRWLGCSTDDSGWYGPDGGGHANMSPEVWLDANDGNDNIHYAVPQDNLICSGISEYDPVETWPDKCGIGPSDATYGENWRHYTYIAPEYGSNANHTGYIWTIDTTDPTQPFLVSKWKLPGESTLPDGTSHPHHYIPGGYIFSPHNGDTGLNGHVYWTHYHAGVWITDHGHIWDELI
;
A
#
# COMPACT_ATOMS: atom_id res chain seq x y z
N MET A 1 -70.65 20.71 -6.50
CA MET A 1 -69.71 19.63 -6.13
C MET A 1 -68.32 20.06 -6.60
N ASN A 2 -67.38 20.23 -5.68
CA ASN A 2 -66.08 20.85 -5.93
C ASN A 2 -65.15 19.88 -6.67
N LEU A 3 -64.86 20.17 -7.93
CA LEU A 3 -63.99 19.39 -8.82
C LEU A 3 -62.48 19.56 -8.52
N ARG A 4 -62.08 20.47 -7.61
CA ARG A 4 -60.66 20.80 -7.34
C ARG A 4 -59.77 19.67 -6.77
N PRO A 5 -60.24 18.72 -5.92
CA PRO A 5 -59.36 17.68 -5.37
C PRO A 5 -58.94 16.63 -6.41
N VAL A 6 -59.78 16.38 -7.42
CA VAL A 6 -59.57 15.33 -8.42
C VAL A 6 -58.51 15.72 -9.46
N TRP A 7 -58.41 17.01 -9.79
CA TRP A 7 -57.39 17.51 -10.72
C TRP A 7 -55.98 17.57 -10.09
N LEU A 8 -55.88 17.83 -8.78
CA LEU A 8 -54.60 17.80 -8.07
C LEU A 8 -54.06 16.37 -7.90
N LEU A 9 -54.93 15.41 -7.58
CA LEU A 9 -54.54 13.99 -7.52
C LEU A 9 -54.18 13.43 -8.91
N ALA A 10 -54.89 13.84 -9.96
CA ALA A 10 -54.55 13.47 -11.34
C ALA A 10 -53.20 14.07 -11.78
N ALA A 11 -52.89 15.32 -11.41
CA ALA A 11 -51.62 15.95 -11.73
C ALA A 11 -50.43 15.30 -10.98
N LEU A 12 -50.60 14.92 -9.69
CA LEU A 12 -49.59 14.21 -8.92
C LEU A 12 -49.33 12.79 -9.44
N MET A 13 -50.36 12.07 -9.92
CA MET A 13 -50.22 10.74 -10.52
C MET A 13 -49.60 10.77 -11.93
N ILE A 14 -49.73 11.90 -12.66
CA ILE A 14 -49.13 12.09 -13.99
C ILE A 14 -47.67 12.59 -13.89
N LEU A 15 -47.28 13.26 -12.79
CA LEU A 15 -45.90 13.72 -12.57
C LEU A 15 -45.01 12.71 -11.84
N ALA A 16 -45.58 11.75 -11.11
CA ALA A 16 -44.83 10.70 -10.42
C ALA A 16 -43.93 9.82 -11.34
N PRO A 17 -44.29 9.52 -12.60
CA PRO A 17 -43.39 8.80 -13.51
C PRO A 17 -42.30 9.68 -14.14
N LEU A 18 -42.38 11.01 -13.99
CA LEU A 18 -41.42 11.97 -14.57
C LEU A 18 -40.31 12.39 -13.59
N SER A 19 -40.38 11.96 -12.33
CA SER A 19 -39.28 12.03 -11.36
C SER A 19 -38.42 10.76 -11.33
N GLY A 20 -38.67 9.81 -12.23
CA GLY A 20 -38.02 8.49 -12.29
C GLY A 20 -37.26 8.19 -13.59
N CYS A 21 -36.88 9.21 -14.37
CA CYS A 21 -35.90 9.00 -15.43
C CYS A 21 -34.50 9.08 -14.81
N LEU A 22 -33.89 7.91 -14.59
CA LEU A 22 -32.49 7.56 -14.91
C LEU A 22 -32.17 6.19 -14.27
N SER A 23 -32.67 5.12 -14.90
CA SER A 23 -32.10 3.78 -14.75
C SER A 23 -32.15 3.13 -16.13
N PHE A 24 -30.98 2.91 -16.71
CA PHE A 24 -30.79 2.15 -17.93
C PHE A 24 -30.70 0.67 -17.56
N SER A 25 -31.73 -0.09 -17.88
CA SER A 25 -31.62 -1.54 -18.08
C SER A 25 -32.73 -1.95 -19.05
N ASN A 26 -32.31 -2.36 -20.24
CA ASN A 26 -33.21 -2.80 -21.28
C ASN A 26 -33.57 -4.26 -21.00
N ASP A 27 -34.59 -4.46 -20.17
CA ASP A 27 -35.04 -5.77 -19.72
C ASP A 27 -35.92 -6.42 -20.80
N SER A 28 -35.29 -7.10 -21.77
CA SER A 28 -36.00 -8.02 -22.66
C SER A 28 -36.00 -9.41 -22.04
N GLY A 29 -37.10 -9.72 -21.37
CA GLY A 29 -37.30 -10.94 -20.59
C GLY A 29 -36.97 -12.24 -21.31
N GLY A 30 -36.12 -13.03 -20.66
CA GLY A 30 -35.99 -14.47 -20.83
C GLY A 30 -35.77 -15.08 -19.46
N SER A 31 -36.72 -15.86 -18.98
CA SER A 31 -36.62 -16.62 -17.73
C SER A 31 -35.50 -17.66 -17.85
N GLY A 32 -34.34 -17.33 -17.29
CA GLY A 32 -33.19 -18.20 -17.08
C GLY A 32 -32.65 -17.95 -15.67
N ASP A 33 -32.32 -19.04 -14.99
CA ASP A 33 -31.60 -19.05 -13.72
C ASP A 33 -30.45 -18.03 -13.76
N GLY A 34 -30.45 -17.07 -12.84
CA GLY A 34 -29.60 -15.87 -12.88
C GLY A 34 -28.14 -16.21 -12.57
N SER A 35 -27.47 -16.87 -13.51
CA SER A 35 -26.02 -16.81 -13.64
C SER A 35 -25.70 -15.34 -13.89
N MET A 36 -25.07 -14.68 -12.91
CA MET A 36 -24.43 -13.39 -13.18
C MET A 36 -23.39 -13.64 -14.26
N ASP A 37 -23.63 -13.11 -15.45
CA ASP A 37 -22.60 -13.04 -16.46
C ASP A 37 -21.51 -12.11 -15.90
N TRP A 38 -20.38 -12.69 -15.49
CA TRP A 38 -19.21 -11.94 -15.10
C TRP A 38 -18.78 -11.09 -16.30
N ILE A 39 -18.94 -9.77 -16.20
CA ILE A 39 -18.48 -8.82 -17.21
C ILE A 39 -17.07 -8.46 -16.82
N ASP A 40 -16.11 -8.80 -17.67
CA ASP A 40 -14.72 -8.36 -17.53
C ASP A 40 -14.71 -6.82 -17.53
N PRO A 41 -14.40 -6.16 -16.39
CA PRO A 41 -14.40 -4.70 -16.32
C PRO A 41 -13.24 -4.06 -17.09
N VAL A 42 -12.33 -4.89 -17.61
CA VAL A 42 -11.14 -4.51 -18.38
C VAL A 42 -11.14 -5.28 -19.71
N THR A 43 -12.28 -5.34 -20.41
CA THR A 43 -12.24 -5.75 -21.81
C THR A 43 -11.62 -4.62 -22.65
N GLU A 44 -10.37 -4.77 -23.07
CA GLU A 44 -9.69 -3.77 -23.92
C GLU A 44 -10.29 -3.61 -25.31
N ILE A 45 -11.29 -4.42 -25.66
CA ILE A 45 -12.05 -4.21 -26.87
C ILE A 45 -12.91 -2.96 -26.64
N GLU A 46 -12.42 -1.81 -27.11
CA GLU A 46 -13.29 -0.66 -27.31
C GLU A 46 -14.42 -1.10 -28.26
N ASP A 47 -15.58 -1.33 -27.67
CA ASP A 47 -16.77 -1.78 -28.36
C ASP A 47 -17.99 -0.95 -27.91
N GLY A 48 -19.19 -1.45 -28.20
CA GLY A 48 -20.40 -0.75 -27.79
C GLY A 48 -20.63 -0.72 -26.26
N ASN A 49 -19.88 -1.52 -25.50
CA ASN A 49 -20.09 -1.77 -24.06
C ASN A 49 -18.92 -1.31 -23.17
N HIS A 50 -17.73 -1.03 -23.71
CA HIS A 50 -16.55 -0.55 -22.96
C HIS A 50 -15.86 0.64 -23.63
N SER A 51 -15.59 1.72 -22.88
CA SER A 51 -14.92 2.93 -23.38
C SER A 51 -14.08 3.59 -22.28
N HIS A 52 -12.78 3.74 -22.52
CA HIS A 52 -11.86 4.45 -21.62
C HIS A 52 -12.09 5.98 -21.57
N ASN A 53 -12.95 6.50 -22.44
CA ASN A 53 -13.37 7.91 -22.41
C ASN A 53 -14.62 8.15 -21.54
N ASP A 54 -15.21 7.10 -20.95
CA ASP A 54 -16.33 7.19 -20.02
C ASP A 54 -15.96 6.52 -18.68
N LEU A 55 -15.56 7.34 -17.71
CA LEU A 55 -15.22 6.87 -16.36
C LEU A 55 -16.36 6.07 -15.70
N LEU A 56 -17.61 6.29 -16.12
CA LEU A 56 -18.76 5.58 -15.56
C LEU A 56 -18.91 4.16 -16.12
N ALA A 57 -18.24 3.85 -17.24
CA ALA A 57 -18.16 2.50 -17.79
C ALA A 57 -17.40 1.53 -16.85
N HIS A 58 -16.54 2.05 -15.96
CA HIS A 58 -15.81 1.28 -14.96
C HIS A 58 -16.56 1.10 -13.62
N ARG A 59 -17.85 1.43 -13.53
CA ARG A 59 -18.66 1.30 -12.30
C ARG A 59 -19.12 -0.14 -12.00
N LEU A 60 -18.56 -1.13 -12.67
CA LEU A 60 -18.92 -2.51 -12.48
C LEU A 60 -18.46 -2.97 -11.10
N ALA A 61 -19.40 -3.49 -10.32
CA ALA A 61 -19.17 -4.01 -8.98
C ALA A 61 -20.03 -5.25 -8.77
N THR A 62 -19.56 -6.19 -7.96
CA THR A 62 -20.36 -7.34 -7.53
C THR A 62 -21.49 -6.88 -6.60
N PRO A 63 -22.61 -7.64 -6.46
CA PRO A 63 -23.75 -7.22 -5.64
C PRO A 63 -23.44 -6.99 -4.14
N ASN A 64 -22.36 -7.59 -3.64
CA ASN A 64 -21.86 -7.39 -2.27
C ASN A 64 -20.97 -6.15 -2.12
N ALA A 65 -20.65 -5.46 -3.22
CA ALA A 65 -19.97 -4.19 -3.22
C ALA A 65 -20.95 -3.07 -3.64
N LYS A 66 -20.84 -1.93 -2.97
CA LYS A 66 -21.60 -0.73 -3.33
C LYS A 66 -20.61 0.40 -3.54
N LEU A 67 -20.52 0.89 -4.77
CA LEU A 67 -19.86 2.17 -5.03
C LEU A 67 -20.64 3.25 -4.27
N ILE A 68 -20.02 3.82 -3.23
CA ILE A 68 -20.67 4.79 -2.34
C ILE A 68 -20.71 6.16 -3.02
N ASP A 69 -19.62 6.55 -3.69
CA ASP A 69 -19.55 7.75 -4.50
C ASP A 69 -18.45 7.63 -5.54
N TYR A 70 -18.58 8.35 -6.65
CA TYR A 70 -17.44 8.77 -7.44
C TYR A 70 -17.07 10.14 -6.87
N HIS A 71 -16.49 10.16 -5.66
CA HIS A 71 -16.18 11.44 -5.03
C HIS A 71 -15.11 12.11 -5.89
N ASN A 72 -15.52 13.21 -6.49
CA ASN A 72 -14.66 14.05 -7.28
C ASN A 72 -13.76 14.81 -6.29
N LEU A 73 -12.54 14.31 -6.05
CA LEU A 73 -11.47 15.12 -5.45
C LEU A 73 -11.27 16.45 -6.20
N ASN A 74 -11.85 16.56 -7.40
CA ASN A 74 -12.05 17.76 -8.19
C ASN A 74 -12.47 18.96 -7.34
N CYS A 75 -11.50 19.85 -7.14
CA CYS A 75 -11.72 21.20 -6.63
C CYS A 75 -11.78 22.16 -7.82
N ASP A 76 -10.95 23.19 -7.85
CA ASP A 76 -10.91 24.16 -8.94
C ASP A 76 -9.66 24.05 -9.82
N GLY A 77 -8.95 22.91 -9.74
CA GLY A 77 -7.74 22.64 -10.53
C GLY A 77 -6.50 23.44 -10.13
N ASN A 78 -6.53 24.17 -8.99
CA ASN A 78 -5.36 24.87 -8.48
C ASN A 78 -4.37 23.90 -7.83
N VAL A 79 -3.30 23.59 -8.55
CA VAL A 79 -2.22 22.66 -8.15
C VAL A 79 -1.17 23.32 -7.26
N LYS A 80 -0.77 24.55 -7.59
CA LYS A 80 0.37 25.20 -6.96
C LYS A 80 -0.06 26.16 -5.84
N PRO A 81 0.63 26.16 -4.69
CA PRO A 81 0.58 27.27 -3.74
C PRO A 81 0.90 28.61 -4.44
N PRO A 82 0.36 29.75 -3.97
CA PRO A 82 0.71 31.05 -4.51
C PRO A 82 2.23 31.28 -4.49
N ALA A 83 2.82 31.65 -5.63
CA ALA A 83 4.27 31.78 -5.79
C ALA A 83 4.93 32.88 -4.92
N ASP A 84 4.14 33.74 -4.29
CA ASP A 84 4.55 34.74 -3.31
C ASP A 84 4.76 34.18 -1.89
N LEU A 85 4.38 32.92 -1.66
CA LEU A 85 4.67 32.15 -0.47
C LEU A 85 5.65 31.04 -0.88
N ASP A 86 6.87 31.04 -0.35
CA ASP A 86 7.80 29.90 -0.46
C ASP A 86 7.27 28.76 0.43
N ASN A 87 6.13 28.21 0.01
CA ASN A 87 5.33 27.28 0.78
C ASN A 87 4.98 26.08 -0.09
N VAL A 88 5.16 24.90 0.49
CA VAL A 88 4.82 23.59 -0.09
C VAL A 88 3.39 23.17 0.24
N ALA A 89 2.76 23.80 1.24
CA ALA A 89 1.38 23.53 1.61
C ALA A 89 0.41 24.21 0.65
N GLY A 90 -0.49 23.41 0.07
CA GLY A 90 -1.64 23.88 -0.67
C GLY A 90 -2.74 24.42 0.25
N ARG A 91 -3.97 24.46 -0.27
CA ARG A 91 -5.13 25.04 0.42
C ARG A 91 -6.28 24.05 0.53
N PRO A 92 -7.16 24.19 1.54
CA PRO A 92 -8.38 23.40 1.64
C PRO A 92 -9.31 23.61 0.44
N CYS A 93 -10.11 22.58 0.16
CA CYS A 93 -11.18 22.65 -0.82
C CYS A 93 -12.50 23.06 -0.17
N PHE A 94 -12.78 24.37 -0.18
CA PHE A 94 -14.07 24.87 0.26
C PHE A 94 -15.19 24.52 -0.73
N ASP A 95 -16.45 24.53 -0.26
CA ASP A 95 -17.63 24.15 -1.06
C ASP A 95 -17.76 24.96 -2.37
N GLU A 96 -17.27 26.20 -2.39
CA GLU A 96 -17.23 27.07 -3.56
C GLU A 96 -16.22 26.66 -4.64
N PHE A 97 -15.24 25.81 -4.30
CA PHE A 97 -14.26 25.27 -5.23
C PHE A 97 -14.61 23.85 -5.70
N LYS A 98 -15.46 23.11 -4.98
CA LYS A 98 -15.82 21.74 -5.34
C LYS A 98 -16.38 21.65 -6.76
N ASN A 99 -15.85 20.72 -7.55
CA ASN A 99 -16.28 20.39 -8.91
C ASN A 99 -16.19 21.54 -9.93
N VAL A 100 -15.31 22.52 -9.71
CA VAL A 100 -15.12 23.66 -10.63
C VAL A 100 -14.03 23.37 -11.68
N GLY A 101 -13.14 22.42 -11.40
CA GLY A 101 -12.09 21.92 -12.29
C GLY A 101 -11.64 20.51 -11.88
N PRO A 102 -10.77 19.84 -12.66
CA PRO A 102 -10.24 18.52 -12.32
C PRO A 102 -9.40 18.56 -11.02
N THR A 103 -9.16 17.41 -10.40
CA THR A 103 -8.22 17.32 -9.27
C THR A 103 -6.82 17.61 -9.82
N PRO A 104 -6.09 18.54 -9.21
CA PRO A 104 -4.65 18.64 -9.42
C PRO A 104 -3.96 17.27 -9.30
N GLY A 105 -3.07 16.90 -10.24
CA GLY A 105 -2.24 15.70 -10.11
C GLY A 105 -2.83 14.37 -10.60
N ASP A 106 -4.02 14.36 -11.22
CA ASP A 106 -4.82 13.19 -11.72
C ASP A 106 -4.14 12.24 -12.74
N SER A 107 -2.80 12.22 -12.87
CA SER A 107 -2.10 11.46 -13.92
C SER A 107 -0.99 10.52 -13.42
N SER A 108 -1.10 9.94 -12.23
CA SER A 108 -0.10 9.00 -11.68
C SER A 108 -0.69 7.77 -11.00
N GLU A 109 0.21 6.87 -10.61
CA GLU A 109 0.02 5.96 -9.48
C GLU A 109 -0.53 6.69 -8.25
N ILE A 110 -1.46 6.03 -7.57
CA ILE A 110 -2.13 6.52 -6.37
C ILE A 110 -1.85 5.50 -5.26
N ALA A 111 -1.21 5.96 -4.19
CA ALA A 111 -1.12 5.29 -2.90
C ALA A 111 -2.11 5.96 -1.95
N ILE A 112 -2.75 5.18 -1.09
CA ILE A 112 -3.69 5.67 -0.09
C ILE A 112 -3.25 5.11 1.25
N GLU A 113 -3.07 6.00 2.21
CA GLU A 113 -2.69 5.68 3.58
C GLU A 113 -3.63 6.41 4.55
N GLY A 114 -3.70 5.95 5.79
CA GLY A 114 -4.42 6.64 6.85
C GLY A 114 -5.18 5.72 7.78
N ASN A 115 -6.10 6.31 8.54
CA ASN A 115 -6.83 5.62 9.59
C ASN A 115 -8.25 5.35 9.11
N PHE A 116 -8.53 4.09 8.78
CA PHE A 116 -9.83 3.63 8.29
C PHE A 116 -10.56 2.84 9.36
N LEU A 117 -11.90 2.87 9.33
CA LEU A 117 -12.77 2.06 10.19
C LEU A 117 -12.42 2.16 11.69
N ASP A 118 -11.83 1.11 12.25
CA ASP A 118 -11.56 0.97 13.68
C ASP A 118 -10.39 1.86 14.13
N ASP A 119 -9.50 2.25 13.21
CA ASP A 119 -8.40 3.20 13.48
C ASP A 119 -8.84 4.67 13.36
N CYS A 120 -10.03 4.91 12.82
CA CYS A 120 -10.68 6.22 12.73
C CYS A 120 -11.30 6.63 14.08
N GLU A 121 -10.46 6.64 15.12
CA GLU A 121 -10.78 7.10 16.48
C GLU A 121 -9.88 8.27 16.87
N ILE A 122 -10.42 9.24 17.62
CA ILE A 122 -9.62 10.27 18.29
C ILE A 122 -9.37 9.79 19.72
N TYR A 123 -8.10 9.53 20.04
CA TYR A 123 -7.71 9.03 21.36
C TYR A 123 -7.71 10.15 22.42
N GLY A 124 -7.69 9.76 23.69
CA GLY A 124 -7.82 10.68 24.83
C GLY A 124 -6.69 11.72 24.97
N ASP A 125 -5.56 11.51 24.29
CA ASP A 125 -4.44 12.43 24.17
C ASP A 125 -4.56 13.40 22.97
N GLY A 126 -5.62 13.25 22.15
CA GLY A 126 -5.90 14.05 20.97
C GLY A 126 -5.26 13.52 19.67
N THR A 127 -4.57 12.39 19.72
CA THR A 127 -4.00 11.72 18.52
C THR A 127 -5.05 10.89 17.77
N GLY A 128 -4.69 10.41 16.59
CA GLY A 128 -5.57 9.63 15.71
C GLY A 128 -6.42 10.51 14.80
N GLY A 129 -7.68 10.12 14.61
CA GLY A 129 -8.65 10.77 13.74
C GLY A 129 -8.84 10.06 12.40
N CYS A 130 -9.85 10.51 11.65
CA CYS A 130 -10.28 9.88 10.41
C CYS A 130 -9.70 10.64 9.22
N PHE A 131 -8.44 10.36 8.91
CA PHE A 131 -7.73 11.00 7.81
C PHE A 131 -7.29 9.99 6.78
N ALA A 132 -7.34 10.38 5.51
CA ALA A 132 -6.71 9.67 4.41
C ALA A 132 -5.71 10.59 3.71
N TYR A 133 -4.61 10.01 3.27
CA TYR A 133 -3.56 10.66 2.51
C TYR A 133 -3.50 9.97 1.17
N VAL A 134 -3.57 10.74 0.10
CA VAL A 134 -3.65 10.19 -1.25
C VAL A 134 -2.50 10.76 -2.05
N SER A 135 -1.60 9.93 -2.57
CA SER A 135 -0.56 10.39 -3.48
C SER A 135 -1.15 10.66 -4.87
N SER A 136 -0.58 11.64 -5.54
CA SER A 136 -0.88 12.00 -6.93
C SER A 136 0.43 12.43 -7.61
N TYR A 137 0.38 12.87 -8.88
CA TYR A 137 1.60 12.93 -9.69
C TYR A 137 2.70 13.77 -9.04
N ASN A 138 2.42 14.97 -8.55
CA ASN A 138 3.41 15.88 -7.96
C ASN A 138 2.98 16.44 -6.60
N GLN A 139 2.01 15.82 -5.96
CA GLN A 139 1.50 16.23 -4.66
C GLN A 139 0.85 15.06 -3.93
N PHE A 140 0.57 15.21 -2.65
CA PHE A 140 -0.40 14.36 -1.95
C PHE A 140 -1.50 15.21 -1.31
N GLU A 141 -2.70 14.66 -1.27
CA GLU A 141 -3.88 15.23 -0.61
C GLU A 141 -4.00 14.74 0.82
N ILE A 142 -4.42 15.64 1.73
CA ILE A 142 -4.82 15.29 3.11
C ILE A 142 -6.34 15.44 3.20
N LEU A 143 -7.04 14.33 3.44
CA LEU A 143 -8.49 14.25 3.43
C LEU A 143 -9.05 13.97 4.83
N ASP A 144 -10.12 14.67 5.20
CA ASP A 144 -11.02 14.27 6.29
C ASP A 144 -12.05 13.28 5.75
N ILE A 145 -11.99 12.05 6.26
CA ILE A 145 -12.88 10.94 5.89
C ILE A 145 -13.84 10.54 7.01
N SER A 146 -13.96 11.36 8.07
CA SER A 146 -14.87 11.11 9.20
C SER A 146 -16.34 10.93 8.80
N LYS A 147 -16.70 11.41 7.60
CA LYS A 147 -17.98 11.18 6.95
C LYS A 147 -17.74 10.64 5.54
N PRO A 148 -17.86 9.33 5.29
CA PRO A 148 -17.59 8.73 3.99
C PRO A 148 -18.40 9.30 2.82
N ASN A 149 -19.58 9.88 3.08
CA ASN A 149 -20.41 10.55 2.05
C ASN A 149 -20.13 12.05 1.89
N GLU A 150 -19.17 12.59 2.66
CA GLU A 150 -18.86 14.03 2.72
C GLU A 150 -17.34 14.22 2.95
N ILE A 151 -16.51 13.57 2.13
CA ILE A 151 -15.06 13.69 2.20
C ILE A 151 -14.63 15.14 1.90
N ARG A 152 -13.63 15.63 2.64
CA ARG A 152 -13.12 17.01 2.51
C ARG A 152 -11.60 17.04 2.39
N LEU A 153 -11.10 17.73 1.36
CA LEU A 153 -9.68 18.06 1.25
C LEU A 153 -9.31 19.19 2.22
N LEU A 154 -8.42 18.90 3.16
CA LEU A 154 -7.94 19.81 4.19
C LEU A 154 -6.73 20.63 3.72
N SER A 155 -5.80 19.96 3.03
CA SER A 155 -4.60 20.58 2.46
C SER A 155 -3.96 19.64 1.44
N THR A 156 -2.94 20.13 0.75
CA THR A 156 -2.05 19.32 -0.09
C THR A 156 -0.60 19.62 0.26
N TYR A 157 0.29 18.68 0.00
CA TYR A 157 1.73 18.94 -0.04
C TYR A 157 2.20 18.85 -1.48
N TYR A 158 2.85 19.89 -2.00
CA TYR A 158 3.28 20.01 -3.39
C TYR A 158 4.80 19.87 -3.55
N ALA A 159 5.25 19.05 -4.50
CA ALA A 159 6.66 18.96 -4.93
C ALA A 159 6.80 19.23 -6.43
N GLU A 160 7.66 20.17 -6.82
CA GLU A 160 7.62 20.72 -8.17
C GLU A 160 8.19 19.83 -9.29
N ILE A 161 9.25 19.06 -9.00
CA ILE A 161 10.10 18.44 -10.04
C ILE A 161 10.05 16.90 -10.01
N ALA A 162 9.43 16.28 -9.00
CA ALA A 162 9.49 14.83 -8.84
C ALA A 162 8.13 14.20 -8.58
N ARG A 163 7.98 12.98 -9.09
CA ARG A 163 6.75 12.23 -8.98
C ARG A 163 6.62 11.66 -7.57
N MET A 164 5.44 11.77 -6.95
CA MET A 164 5.14 11.07 -5.70
C MET A 164 4.40 9.77 -6.04
N ILE A 165 5.09 8.64 -5.91
CA ILE A 165 4.51 7.33 -6.24
C ILE A 165 3.91 6.68 -5.01
N ASP A 166 4.69 6.69 -3.93
CA ASP A 166 4.30 6.09 -2.68
C ASP A 166 4.45 7.09 -1.53
N ILE A 167 3.55 6.97 -0.57
CA ILE A 167 3.54 7.70 0.69
C ILE A 167 3.30 6.70 1.81
N LYS A 168 3.88 6.97 2.99
CA LYS A 168 3.61 6.18 4.19
C LYS A 168 3.30 7.11 5.35
N VAL A 169 2.36 6.71 6.18
CA VAL A 169 1.83 7.56 7.25
C VAL A 169 1.91 6.82 8.58
N THR A 170 2.35 7.52 9.63
CA THR A 170 2.34 6.94 10.98
C THR A 170 0.92 6.83 11.52
N SER A 171 0.65 5.80 12.32
CA SER A 171 -0.67 5.54 12.93
C SER A 171 -1.21 6.67 13.81
N ASP A 172 -0.30 7.51 14.36
CA ASP A 172 -0.65 8.71 15.12
C ASP A 172 -1.08 9.90 14.23
N ASN A 173 -1.03 9.74 12.90
CA ASN A 173 -1.35 10.74 11.88
C ASN A 173 -0.47 12.00 11.93
N ASN A 174 0.76 11.91 12.44
CA ASN A 174 1.63 13.10 12.56
C ASN A 174 2.71 13.19 11.49
N TRP A 175 3.06 12.08 10.83
CA TRP A 175 4.17 12.02 9.89
C TRP A 175 3.76 11.38 8.58
N VAL A 176 4.24 11.96 7.48
CA VAL A 176 4.16 11.37 6.14
C VAL A 176 5.57 11.26 5.59
N LEU A 177 5.96 10.07 5.15
CA LEU A 177 7.19 9.85 4.37
C LEU A 177 6.83 9.77 2.90
N VAL A 178 7.44 10.61 2.09
CA VAL A 178 7.24 10.66 0.63
C VAL A 178 8.50 10.17 -0.04
N ASN A 179 8.34 9.32 -1.04
CA ASN A 179 9.41 8.96 -1.96
C ASN A 179 9.19 9.62 -3.31
N HIS A 180 10.26 10.21 -3.81
CA HIS A 180 10.29 10.94 -5.06
C HIS A 180 11.05 10.17 -6.12
N GLU A 181 10.35 9.68 -7.14
CA GLU A 181 10.99 9.05 -8.31
C GLU A 181 11.26 10.08 -9.41
N LEU A 182 12.42 9.94 -10.07
CA LEU A 182 12.76 10.66 -11.30
C LEU A 182 11.91 10.15 -12.47
N THR A 183 11.02 10.98 -12.99
CA THR A 183 10.32 10.65 -14.25
C THR A 183 11.26 10.80 -15.44
N ASN A 184 11.21 9.84 -16.38
CA ASN A 184 11.94 9.80 -17.65
C ASN A 184 12.32 11.19 -18.19
N SER A 185 13.62 11.52 -18.11
CA SER A 185 14.22 12.78 -18.57
C SER A 185 14.17 13.00 -20.09
N GLU A 186 13.51 12.14 -20.85
CA GLU A 186 13.37 12.26 -22.31
C GLU A 186 12.19 13.16 -22.75
N LEU A 187 11.21 13.43 -21.87
CA LEU A 187 10.04 14.28 -22.20
C LEU A 187 10.07 15.68 -21.58
N ASP A 188 10.88 15.91 -20.54
CA ASP A 188 11.09 17.25 -19.97
C ASP A 188 12.56 17.44 -19.57
N PRO A 189 13.36 18.23 -20.31
CA PRO A 189 14.74 18.49 -19.92
C PRO A 189 14.76 19.27 -18.62
N ILE A 190 15.39 18.69 -17.59
CA ILE A 190 15.71 19.35 -16.32
C ILE A 190 16.26 20.75 -16.64
N PRO A 191 15.56 21.84 -16.27
CA PRO A 191 16.08 23.17 -16.47
C PRO A 191 17.41 23.30 -15.72
N ASN A 192 18.46 23.69 -16.44
CA ASN A 192 19.76 24.03 -15.87
C ASN A 192 19.69 25.35 -15.09
N ASP A 193 18.76 25.50 -14.14
CA ASP A 193 18.75 26.65 -13.24
C ASP A 193 18.99 26.21 -11.81
N ASP A 194 19.65 27.10 -11.08
CA ASP A 194 20.17 26.94 -9.73
C ASP A 194 19.10 26.95 -8.62
N ASP A 195 17.87 26.52 -8.96
CA ASP A 195 16.75 26.49 -8.05
C ASP A 195 16.84 25.26 -7.12
N ALA A 196 16.82 25.54 -5.82
CA ALA A 196 17.09 24.64 -4.71
C ALA A 196 16.01 23.55 -4.47
N ASN A 197 15.45 22.94 -5.52
CA ASN A 197 14.43 21.90 -5.38
C ASN A 197 14.48 20.83 -6.48
N SER A 198 15.68 20.35 -6.84
CA SER A 198 15.86 19.19 -7.73
C SER A 198 15.51 17.88 -6.99
N GLY A 199 14.22 17.66 -6.70
CA GLY A 199 13.72 16.62 -5.81
C GLY A 199 13.69 15.19 -6.34
N ALA A 200 14.47 14.86 -7.35
CA ALA A 200 14.50 13.50 -7.90
C ALA A 200 15.36 12.57 -7.04
N ASN A 201 14.89 11.34 -6.79
CA ASN A 201 15.61 10.28 -6.06
C ASN A 201 15.84 10.59 -4.58
N ARG A 202 14.84 11.13 -3.89
CA ARG A 202 14.94 11.51 -2.47
C ARG A 202 13.74 11.04 -1.64
N LEU A 203 13.97 10.92 -0.33
CA LEU A 203 12.91 10.80 0.67
C LEU A 203 12.64 12.18 1.29
N ASP A 204 11.38 12.59 1.35
CA ASP A 204 10.95 13.77 2.11
C ASP A 204 10.13 13.32 3.33
N LEU A 205 10.54 13.78 4.52
CA LEU A 205 9.74 13.59 5.73
C LEU A 205 8.90 14.84 5.98
N ILE A 206 7.60 14.66 6.06
CA ILE A 206 6.62 15.75 6.23
C ILE A 206 5.93 15.61 7.58
N TYR A 207 5.93 16.68 8.35
CA TYR A 207 5.10 16.81 9.55
C TYR A 207 3.71 17.30 9.17
N VAL A 208 2.69 16.55 9.59
CA VAL A 208 1.27 16.81 9.30
C VAL A 208 0.43 16.87 10.57
N GLY A 209 1.02 17.11 11.75
CA GLY A 209 0.26 17.25 13.00
C GLY A 209 -0.88 18.27 12.89
N ASP A 210 -0.60 19.42 12.25
CA ASP A 210 -1.64 20.28 11.69
C ASP A 210 -1.94 19.87 10.23
N LYS A 211 -3.08 19.19 10.05
CA LYS A 211 -3.56 18.68 8.74
C LYS A 211 -3.80 19.76 7.70
N THR A 212 -3.87 21.03 8.11
CA THR A 212 -4.08 22.16 7.21
C THR A 212 -2.78 22.79 6.69
N SER A 213 -1.64 22.45 7.30
CA SER A 213 -0.35 23.08 7.03
C SER A 213 0.79 22.05 7.07
N PRO A 214 0.89 21.14 6.08
CA PRO A 214 2.00 20.20 5.99
C PRO A 214 3.35 20.93 5.87
N ILE A 215 4.36 20.45 6.61
CA ILE A 215 5.70 21.05 6.65
C ILE A 215 6.72 19.97 6.30
N LYS A 216 7.54 20.16 5.26
CA LYS A 216 8.72 19.31 5.05
C LYS A 216 9.71 19.55 6.19
N VAL A 217 10.03 18.51 6.94
CA VAL A 217 10.89 18.56 8.13
C VAL A 217 12.19 17.79 8.02
N ALA A 218 12.45 17.03 6.97
CA ALA A 218 13.77 16.46 6.68
C ALA A 218 13.78 15.91 5.24
N GLU A 219 14.97 15.69 4.70
CA GLU A 219 15.14 15.05 3.39
C GLU A 219 16.39 14.17 3.36
N TRP A 220 16.37 13.14 2.49
CA TRP A 220 17.50 12.26 2.22
C TRP A 220 17.62 11.97 0.74
N ASP A 221 18.75 12.32 0.12
CA ASP A 221 19.02 12.03 -1.28
C ASP A 221 19.66 10.63 -1.45
N ASN A 222 19.13 9.82 -2.37
CA ASN A 222 19.68 8.51 -2.75
C ASN A 222 19.86 8.38 -4.28
N PRO A 223 20.74 9.17 -4.92
CA PRO A 223 21.04 9.02 -6.33
C PRO A 223 21.70 7.66 -6.63
N PRO A 224 21.49 7.04 -7.81
CA PRO A 224 20.89 7.61 -9.02
C PRO A 224 19.41 7.27 -9.31
N ALA A 225 18.73 6.40 -8.56
CA ALA A 225 17.33 5.99 -8.84
C ALA A 225 16.34 6.18 -7.68
N GLY A 226 16.78 6.62 -6.49
CA GLY A 226 15.88 6.78 -5.35
C GLY A 226 15.57 5.44 -4.68
N PHE A 227 14.48 5.40 -3.91
CA PHE A 227 13.93 4.16 -3.36
C PHE A 227 12.76 3.71 -4.24
N HIS A 228 12.45 2.41 -4.23
CA HIS A 228 11.28 1.90 -4.94
C HIS A 228 10.03 1.92 -4.05
N ASN A 229 10.20 1.58 -2.78
CA ASN A 229 9.24 1.80 -1.70
C ASN A 229 9.95 2.21 -0.41
N GLN A 230 9.19 2.53 0.62
CA GLN A 230 9.62 2.92 1.94
C GLN A 230 8.57 2.52 2.97
N ASP A 231 8.95 2.54 4.24
CA ASP A 231 8.02 2.57 5.37
C ASP A 231 8.61 3.40 6.52
N LEU A 232 7.84 3.66 7.56
CA LEU A 232 8.28 4.39 8.75
C LEU A 232 7.60 3.88 10.03
N HIS A 233 8.31 3.98 11.15
CA HIS A 233 7.73 3.67 12.46
C HIS A 233 8.29 4.55 13.57
N VAL A 234 7.43 4.86 14.55
CA VAL A 234 7.77 5.64 15.74
C VAL A 234 8.01 4.70 16.93
N TYR A 235 9.23 4.70 17.43
CA TYR A 235 9.67 3.92 18.58
C TYR A 235 9.62 4.78 19.85
N CYS A 236 8.62 4.55 20.70
CA CYS A 236 8.49 5.21 22.00
C CYS A 236 9.02 4.38 23.19
N ASP A 237 9.57 3.20 22.90
CA ASP A 237 10.03 2.22 23.88
C ASP A 237 11.51 1.84 23.69
N TRP A 238 12.26 2.68 22.95
CA TRP A 238 13.68 2.44 22.70
C TRP A 238 14.54 2.73 23.94
N GLU A 239 15.00 1.68 24.61
CA GLU A 239 15.73 1.78 25.87
C GLU A 239 17.15 1.16 25.80
N PRO A 240 18.19 1.83 26.33
CA PRO A 240 18.17 3.22 26.80
C PRO A 240 17.90 4.20 25.64
N ALA A 241 17.22 5.31 25.92
CA ALA A 241 17.05 6.37 24.93
C ALA A 241 18.43 6.78 24.36
N ASN A 242 18.49 6.95 23.05
CA ASN A 242 19.75 7.08 22.32
C ASN A 242 20.62 8.24 22.85
N PRO A 243 21.89 8.00 23.21
CA PRO A 243 22.78 9.02 23.75
C PRO A 243 23.14 10.15 22.77
N THR A 244 22.87 9.99 21.48
CA THR A 244 23.08 11.03 20.45
C THR A 244 21.87 11.96 20.24
N ALA A 245 20.68 11.57 20.72
CA ALA A 245 19.45 12.35 20.59
C ALA A 245 19.03 12.97 21.94
N LEU A 246 19.92 13.77 22.55
CA LEU A 246 19.72 14.46 23.84
C LEU A 246 18.51 15.42 23.91
N TRP A 247 17.77 15.57 22.81
CA TRP A 247 16.69 16.54 22.60
C TRP A 247 15.38 15.88 22.12
N GLN A 248 15.36 14.57 21.88
CA GLN A 248 14.14 13.82 21.59
C GLN A 248 13.67 13.17 22.89
N ASP A 249 12.76 13.83 23.58
CA ASP A 249 12.11 13.24 24.74
C ASP A 249 11.06 12.23 24.24
N ASP A 250 11.26 10.98 24.63
CA ASP A 250 10.35 9.83 24.63
C ASP A 250 10.10 9.03 23.32
N CYS A 251 10.16 9.60 22.12
CA CYS A 251 9.89 8.84 20.87
C CYS A 251 10.85 9.13 19.71
N HIS A 252 11.12 8.10 18.91
CA HIS A 252 12.17 8.07 17.90
C HIS A 252 11.66 7.57 16.55
N LEU A 253 11.86 8.34 15.47
CA LEU A 253 11.35 7.99 14.15
C LEU A 253 12.40 7.29 13.29
N PHE A 254 12.07 6.08 12.84
CA PHE A 254 12.86 5.29 11.89
C PHE A 254 12.16 5.19 10.54
N LEU A 255 12.95 5.17 9.47
CA LEU A 255 12.48 5.05 8.07
C LEU A 255 13.15 3.82 7.43
N PHE A 256 12.45 3.12 6.56
CA PHE A 256 12.87 1.84 5.97
C PHE A 256 12.79 1.91 4.45
N GLY A 257 13.86 2.34 3.77
CA GLY A 257 13.87 2.51 2.31
C GLY A 257 14.24 1.21 1.57
N ALA A 258 13.52 0.89 0.50
CA ALA A 258 13.82 -0.22 -0.39
C ALA A 258 14.69 0.25 -1.57
N ASP A 259 16.00 -0.07 -1.57
CA ASP A 259 16.92 0.28 -2.67
C ASP A 259 16.86 -0.80 -3.77
N PRO A 260 16.30 -0.49 -4.95
CA PRO A 260 16.03 -1.49 -5.98
C PRO A 260 17.29 -1.93 -6.76
N TYR A 261 18.47 -1.33 -6.56
CA TYR A 261 19.58 -1.60 -7.47
C TYR A 261 20.06 -3.06 -7.44
N PRO A 262 20.03 -3.78 -8.58
CA PRO A 262 20.08 -5.25 -8.61
C PRO A 262 21.48 -5.91 -8.49
N GLU A 263 22.54 -5.18 -8.16
CA GLU A 263 23.90 -5.73 -8.21
C GLU A 263 24.46 -6.14 -6.84
N MET A 264 24.74 -7.44 -6.68
CA MET A 264 25.33 -8.03 -5.46
C MET A 264 26.78 -7.62 -5.18
N VAL A 265 27.48 -7.00 -6.13
CA VAL A 265 28.87 -6.57 -5.97
C VAL A 265 29.11 -5.29 -6.75
N GLU A 266 29.16 -4.14 -6.06
CA GLU A 266 29.56 -2.89 -6.70
C GLU A 266 31.08 -2.86 -6.90
N GLY A 267 31.49 -2.97 -8.16
CA GLY A 267 32.82 -2.58 -8.60
C GLY A 267 32.89 -1.07 -8.78
N SER A 268 33.60 -0.41 -7.86
CA SER A 268 33.96 1.03 -7.81
C SER A 268 33.13 1.83 -6.80
N SER A 269 33.81 2.21 -5.71
CA SER A 269 33.34 3.01 -4.56
C SER A 269 32.18 2.41 -3.76
N GLY A 270 32.50 1.55 -2.78
CA GLY A 270 31.60 1.12 -1.71
C GLY A 270 31.12 2.27 -0.83
N THR A 271 30.29 3.14 -1.39
CA THR A 271 29.74 4.35 -0.77
C THR A 271 28.21 4.21 -0.56
N PHE A 272 27.56 3.22 -1.18
CA PHE A 272 26.11 3.02 -1.09
C PHE A 272 25.77 1.57 -0.68
N TYR A 273 25.00 1.43 0.41
CA TYR A 273 24.42 0.16 0.87
C TYR A 273 23.24 -0.23 -0.04
N LYS A 274 23.00 -1.52 -0.30
CA LYS A 274 21.93 -2.05 -1.20
C LYS A 274 20.94 -2.93 -0.44
N GLY A 275 19.73 -3.11 -0.96
CA GLY A 275 18.64 -3.77 -0.24
C GLY A 275 17.88 -2.80 0.68
N THR A 276 17.47 -3.26 1.86
CA THR A 276 16.74 -2.45 2.83
C THR A 276 17.70 -1.50 3.53
N GLN A 277 17.56 -0.20 3.32
CA GLN A 277 18.29 0.82 4.08
C GLN A 277 17.43 1.29 5.26
N VAL A 278 18.00 1.28 6.47
CA VAL A 278 17.30 1.79 7.65
C VAL A 278 17.87 3.13 8.05
N PHE A 279 17.00 4.13 8.20
CA PHE A 279 17.34 5.49 8.56
C PHE A 279 16.76 5.89 9.90
N TYR A 280 17.40 6.87 10.52
CA TYR A 280 16.95 7.51 11.73
C TYR A 280 16.82 9.01 11.50
N ALA A 281 15.64 9.58 11.81
CA ALA A 281 15.37 10.99 11.65
C ALA A 281 15.71 11.76 12.93
N LEU A 282 16.74 12.60 12.87
CA LEU A 282 17.12 13.53 13.93
C LEU A 282 16.23 14.78 13.84
N ILE A 283 15.04 14.68 14.43
CA ILE A 283 14.06 15.75 14.49
C ILE A 283 14.23 16.51 15.80
N ASP A 284 14.47 17.82 15.71
CA ASP A 284 14.32 18.76 16.82
C ASP A 284 12.87 19.28 16.86
N PHE A 285 12.08 18.77 17.79
CA PHE A 285 10.68 19.16 17.97
C PHE A 285 10.51 20.61 18.45
N GLU A 286 11.49 21.19 19.14
CA GLU A 286 11.41 22.59 19.61
C GLU A 286 11.49 23.59 18.42
N GLY A 287 12.05 23.16 17.29
CA GLY A 287 12.17 23.94 16.05
C GLY A 287 10.91 23.99 15.17
N LEU A 288 9.90 23.14 15.42
CA LEU A 288 8.71 22.95 14.56
C LEU A 288 7.59 24.00 14.75
N ASN A 289 7.89 25.16 15.33
CA ASN A 289 6.89 26.22 15.47
C ASN A 289 6.51 26.80 14.09
N PRO A 290 5.22 26.75 13.66
CA PRO A 290 4.79 27.24 12.36
C PRO A 290 4.94 28.76 12.15
N THR A 291 5.36 29.50 13.19
CA THR A 291 5.71 30.93 13.14
C THR A 291 7.21 31.21 12.99
N ASN A 292 8.06 30.18 13.02
CA ASN A 292 9.49 30.30 12.75
C ASN A 292 9.73 30.67 11.27
N ASN A 293 10.74 31.47 10.99
CA ASN A 293 11.11 31.78 9.60
C ASN A 293 11.80 30.59 8.91
N GLU A 294 11.87 30.57 7.58
CA GLU A 294 12.48 29.48 6.78
C GLU A 294 13.88 29.07 7.25
N GLN A 295 14.74 30.02 7.64
CA GLN A 295 16.07 29.70 8.16
C GLN A 295 16.05 28.97 9.51
N GLN A 296 15.05 29.25 10.34
CA GLN A 296 14.82 28.57 11.62
C GLN A 296 14.10 27.24 11.46
N GLN A 297 13.22 27.12 10.45
CA GLN A 297 12.63 25.84 10.07
C GLN A 297 13.71 24.93 9.45
N ASN A 298 14.64 25.45 8.66
CA ASN A 298 15.67 24.67 7.97
C ASN A 298 16.95 24.40 8.80
N ALA A 299 16.98 24.70 10.11
CA ALA A 299 18.14 24.48 10.96
C ALA A 299 18.18 23.02 11.51
N SER A 300 19.07 22.22 10.92
CA SER A 300 19.42 20.80 11.18
C SER A 300 18.26 19.83 11.42
N ARG A 301 17.84 19.24 10.30
CA ARG A 301 16.78 18.26 10.08
C ARG A 301 17.37 17.06 9.34
N GLU A 302 18.21 16.29 10.03
CA GLU A 302 19.08 15.30 9.38
C GLU A 302 18.44 13.91 9.42
N ILE A 303 18.31 13.28 8.26
CA ILE A 303 18.12 11.84 8.18
C ILE A 303 19.52 11.23 8.10
N ILE A 304 19.78 10.21 8.91
CA ILE A 304 21.05 9.47 8.87
C ILE A 304 20.81 7.98 8.67
N ARG A 305 21.69 7.31 7.93
CA ARG A 305 21.66 5.84 7.82
C ARG A 305 22.03 5.21 9.16
N TRP A 306 21.16 4.38 9.69
CA TRP A 306 21.28 3.73 11.00
C TRP A 306 21.52 2.22 10.92
N GLY A 307 21.02 1.58 9.86
CA GLY A 307 21.06 0.13 9.68
C GLY A 307 20.93 -0.26 8.22
N GLY A 308 20.93 -1.56 7.96
CA GLY A 308 20.57 -2.08 6.66
C GLY A 308 20.46 -3.60 6.62
N TYR A 309 19.64 -4.12 5.71
CA TYR A 309 19.56 -5.55 5.43
C TYR A 309 19.68 -5.89 3.92
N THR A 310 20.46 -6.94 3.63
CA THR A 310 20.60 -7.56 2.31
C THR A 310 20.56 -9.07 2.50
N PRO A 311 19.79 -9.82 1.70
CA PRO A 311 19.79 -11.27 1.75
C PRO A 311 21.17 -11.84 1.45
N GLU A 312 21.56 -12.83 2.24
CA GLU A 312 22.78 -13.58 2.01
C GLU A 312 22.72 -14.31 0.64
N PRO A 313 23.75 -14.21 -0.23
CA PRO A 313 23.75 -14.74 -1.60
C PRO A 313 23.28 -16.20 -1.73
N GLN A 314 23.72 -17.06 -0.81
CA GLN A 314 23.39 -18.48 -0.78
C GLN A 314 21.92 -18.76 -0.50
N THR A 315 21.19 -17.77 0.04
CA THR A 315 19.79 -17.90 0.41
C THR A 315 18.83 -17.36 -0.66
N THR A 316 19.32 -16.83 -1.79
CA THR A 316 18.46 -16.17 -2.79
C THR A 316 17.95 -17.08 -3.88
N CYS A 317 18.27 -18.37 -3.85
CA CYS A 317 18.04 -19.27 -4.98
C CYS A 317 18.72 -18.85 -6.29
N GLY A 318 19.75 -17.98 -6.22
CA GLY A 318 20.36 -17.37 -7.40
C GLY A 318 19.54 -16.24 -8.02
N GLY A 319 18.43 -15.85 -7.38
CA GLY A 319 17.63 -14.70 -7.77
C GLY A 319 18.28 -13.36 -7.41
N SER A 320 17.77 -12.28 -8.00
CA SER A 320 18.26 -10.93 -7.77
C SER A 320 17.94 -10.43 -6.35
N ILE A 321 18.64 -9.38 -5.92
CA ILE A 321 18.39 -8.69 -4.65
C ILE A 321 17.72 -7.33 -4.88
N PHE A 322 16.94 -7.21 -5.95
CA PHE A 322 16.14 -6.03 -6.24
C PHE A 322 15.09 -5.90 -5.13
N ASN A 323 15.34 -5.03 -4.16
CA ASN A 323 14.39 -4.76 -3.09
C ASN A 323 13.29 -3.88 -3.64
N HIS A 324 12.12 -4.48 -3.76
CA HIS A 324 10.95 -3.79 -4.28
C HIS A 324 10.24 -3.03 -3.15
N ASP A 325 9.98 -3.75 -2.05
CA ASP A 325 9.11 -3.24 -0.99
C ASP A 325 9.57 -3.61 0.42
N ASN A 326 9.24 -2.75 1.40
CA ASN A 326 9.34 -2.99 2.83
C ASN A 326 8.01 -2.61 3.48
N VAL A 327 7.39 -3.54 4.19
CA VAL A 327 6.18 -3.27 5.00
C VAL A 327 6.46 -3.54 6.46
N PHE A 328 6.30 -2.51 7.29
CA PHE A 328 6.42 -2.59 8.73
C PHE A 328 5.14 -3.19 9.35
N PHE A 329 5.32 -4.07 10.33
CA PHE A 329 4.21 -4.55 11.16
C PHE A 329 4.71 -4.99 12.54
N ILE A 330 3.78 -5.10 13.50
CA ILE A 330 4.06 -5.70 14.81
C ILE A 330 3.43 -7.08 14.84
N HIS A 331 4.25 -8.11 14.91
CA HIS A 331 3.75 -9.48 14.88
C HIS A 331 2.83 -9.75 16.08
N PRO A 332 1.57 -10.21 15.89
CA PRO A 332 0.57 -10.22 16.95
C PRO A 332 0.87 -11.20 18.08
N ILE A 333 1.64 -12.27 17.82
CA ILE A 333 2.07 -13.23 18.85
C ILE A 333 3.40 -12.83 19.51
N THR A 334 4.48 -12.74 18.75
CA THR A 334 5.84 -12.49 19.29
C THR A 334 6.04 -11.06 19.77
N LYS A 335 5.19 -10.12 19.33
CA LYS A 335 5.31 -8.67 19.57
C LYS A 335 6.60 -8.05 19.01
N GLN A 336 7.30 -8.78 18.13
CA GLN A 336 8.43 -8.24 17.39
C GLN A 336 7.93 -7.16 16.42
N LYS A 337 8.67 -6.07 16.32
CA LYS A 337 8.53 -5.08 15.26
C LYS A 337 9.33 -5.61 14.07
N MET A 338 8.68 -5.83 12.94
CA MET A 338 9.25 -6.57 11.82
C MET A 338 9.05 -5.81 10.52
N LEU A 339 9.95 -6.07 9.57
CA LEU A 339 9.75 -5.73 8.16
C LEU A 339 9.45 -7.01 7.37
N ALA A 340 8.36 -7.03 6.63
CA ALA A 340 8.14 -7.93 5.52
C ALA A 340 8.77 -7.29 4.27
N VAL A 341 9.84 -7.88 3.77
CA VAL A 341 10.65 -7.33 2.68
C VAL A 341 10.47 -8.16 1.42
N SER A 342 10.03 -7.49 0.36
CA SER A 342 9.79 -8.06 -0.96
C SER A 342 11.02 -7.88 -1.84
N TYR A 343 11.54 -8.99 -2.37
CA TYR A 343 12.59 -9.00 -3.37
C TYR A 343 12.13 -9.69 -4.65
N TRP A 344 12.50 -9.13 -5.80
CA TRP A 344 12.45 -9.88 -7.05
C TRP A 344 13.58 -10.90 -7.07
N GLY A 345 13.27 -12.18 -7.22
CA GLY A 345 14.27 -13.25 -7.22
C GLY A 345 14.56 -13.81 -5.83
N ALA A 346 14.87 -12.96 -4.85
CA ALA A 346 15.25 -13.42 -3.51
C ALA A 346 14.05 -13.75 -2.59
N GLY A 347 12.82 -13.54 -3.03
CA GLY A 347 11.63 -13.93 -2.28
C GLY A 347 11.31 -13.03 -1.08
N LEU A 348 10.38 -13.48 -0.23
CA LEU A 348 9.90 -12.75 0.94
C LEU A 348 10.86 -12.95 2.11
N ARG A 349 11.23 -11.86 2.78
CA ARG A 349 12.10 -11.87 3.97
C ARG A 349 11.41 -11.22 5.14
N PHE A 350 11.62 -11.77 6.31
CA PHE A 350 11.21 -11.19 7.58
C PHE A 350 12.45 -10.75 8.34
N VAL A 351 12.53 -9.47 8.66
CA VAL A 351 13.67 -8.86 9.36
C VAL A 351 13.22 -8.24 10.67
N ASP A 352 13.94 -8.49 11.76
CA ASP A 352 13.58 -7.98 13.09
C ASP A 352 14.17 -6.59 13.31
N VAL A 353 13.29 -5.59 13.44
CA VAL A 353 13.65 -4.19 13.71
C VAL A 353 13.24 -3.77 15.13
N SER A 354 12.96 -4.71 16.04
CA SER A 354 12.46 -4.43 17.40
C SER A 354 13.41 -3.61 18.25
N GLU A 355 14.71 -3.90 18.15
CA GLU A 355 15.75 -3.31 19.00
C GLU A 355 16.80 -2.57 18.16
N PRO A 356 16.56 -1.29 17.80
CA PRO A 356 17.56 -0.49 17.11
C PRO A 356 18.87 -0.39 17.94
N PRO A 357 20.04 -0.55 17.33
CA PRO A 357 21.31 -0.51 18.05
C PRO A 357 21.60 0.91 18.54
N GLN A 358 22.22 1.03 19.72
CA GLN A 358 22.61 2.33 20.31
C GLN A 358 23.68 3.07 19.50
N ILE A 359 24.43 2.34 18.68
CA ILE A 359 25.41 2.87 17.75
C ILE A 359 24.96 2.44 16.37
N ALA A 360 24.83 3.39 15.45
CA ALA A 360 24.48 3.13 14.07
C ALA A 360 25.37 2.02 13.45
N ASP A 361 24.74 1.11 12.73
CA ASP A 361 25.36 0.11 11.87
C ASP A 361 25.03 0.45 10.40
N PRO A 362 25.57 1.56 9.86
CA PRO A 362 25.19 2.05 8.53
C PRO A 362 25.60 1.11 7.38
N LEU A 363 26.33 0.03 7.68
CA LEU A 363 26.71 -1.02 6.74
C LEU A 363 25.87 -2.28 6.90
N GLY A 364 24.90 -2.31 7.81
CA GLY A 364 23.98 -3.44 7.99
C GLY A 364 24.69 -4.76 8.27
N ILE A 365 25.80 -4.74 9.01
CA ILE A 365 26.62 -5.93 9.26
C ILE A 365 25.92 -6.85 10.28
N SER A 366 25.19 -6.25 11.21
CA SER A 366 24.62 -6.91 12.38
C SER A 366 23.13 -6.62 12.58
N TRP A 367 22.60 -5.51 12.04
CA TRP A 367 21.21 -5.13 12.23
C TRP A 367 20.58 -4.48 10.98
N PRO A 368 19.33 -4.85 10.64
CA PRO A 368 18.48 -5.85 11.32
C PRO A 368 18.80 -7.30 10.94
N PRO A 369 18.65 -8.28 11.87
CA PRO A 369 18.81 -9.70 11.57
C PRO A 369 17.59 -10.28 10.85
N GLU A 370 17.83 -11.20 9.90
CA GLU A 370 16.77 -12.01 9.28
C GLU A 370 16.18 -13.00 10.29
N THR A 371 14.86 -12.96 10.46
CA THR A 371 14.07 -13.88 11.29
C THR A 371 13.64 -15.11 10.52
N GLY A 372 13.18 -14.91 9.27
CA GLY A 372 12.71 -15.98 8.42
C GLY A 372 12.55 -15.56 6.97
N ARG A 373 12.27 -16.52 6.10
CA ARG A 373 12.17 -16.30 4.64
C ARG A 373 11.23 -17.27 3.97
N TRP A 374 10.64 -16.87 2.86
CA TRP A 374 9.90 -17.76 1.99
C TRP A 374 10.18 -17.43 0.52
N LEU A 375 10.46 -18.44 -0.30
CA LEU A 375 10.81 -18.30 -1.71
C LEU A 375 10.55 -19.59 -2.50
N GLY A 376 10.87 -19.63 -3.78
CA GLY A 376 10.57 -20.79 -4.63
C GLY A 376 11.23 -22.11 -4.20
N CYS A 377 12.46 -22.06 -3.72
CA CYS A 377 13.32 -23.24 -3.54
C CYS A 377 13.96 -23.35 -2.16
N SER A 378 14.44 -24.56 -1.87
CA SER A 378 15.32 -24.86 -0.75
C SER A 378 16.53 -23.93 -0.74
N THR A 379 16.84 -23.35 0.43
CA THR A 379 17.98 -22.45 0.63
C THR A 379 19.04 -23.01 1.55
N ASP A 380 18.78 -24.18 2.12
CA ASP A 380 19.78 -25.03 2.74
C ASP A 380 19.52 -26.50 2.39
N ASP A 381 20.31 -27.39 2.98
CA ASP A 381 20.21 -28.84 2.78
C ASP A 381 19.55 -29.57 3.97
N SER A 382 19.05 -28.85 4.99
CA SER A 382 18.58 -29.46 6.24
C SER A 382 17.59 -28.61 7.03
N GLY A 383 16.58 -29.26 7.62
CA GLY A 383 15.66 -28.56 8.52
C GLY A 383 14.57 -27.82 7.74
N TRP A 384 14.17 -26.65 8.21
CA TRP A 384 12.97 -25.95 7.72
C TRP A 384 13.10 -25.36 6.32
N TYR A 385 14.30 -24.94 5.93
CA TYR A 385 14.58 -24.38 4.60
C TYR A 385 15.25 -25.40 3.67
N GLY A 386 15.26 -26.66 4.09
CA GLY A 386 15.72 -27.81 3.32
C GLY A 386 14.58 -28.39 2.47
N PRO A 387 14.85 -29.37 1.59
CA PRO A 387 13.89 -29.81 0.56
C PRO A 387 12.55 -30.35 1.06
N ASP A 388 12.52 -30.86 2.30
CA ASP A 388 11.33 -31.41 2.95
C ASP A 388 10.67 -30.42 3.93
N GLY A 389 11.18 -29.18 4.00
CA GLY A 389 10.71 -28.14 4.91
C GLY A 389 9.60 -27.26 4.32
N GLY A 390 9.10 -26.30 5.13
CA GLY A 390 7.99 -25.43 4.76
C GLY A 390 8.41 -24.07 4.18
N GLY A 391 9.67 -23.67 4.35
CA GLY A 391 10.17 -22.33 4.00
C GLY A 391 10.30 -22.03 2.51
N HIS A 392 9.65 -22.83 1.65
CA HIS A 392 9.71 -22.65 0.21
C HIS A 392 8.51 -23.24 -0.55
N ALA A 393 8.34 -22.83 -1.80
CA ALA A 393 7.30 -23.33 -2.70
C ALA A 393 7.60 -24.70 -3.35
N ASN A 394 8.74 -25.33 -3.02
CA ASN A 394 9.19 -26.61 -3.57
C ASN A 394 9.34 -26.59 -5.12
N MET A 395 9.84 -25.48 -5.63
CA MET A 395 10.23 -25.28 -7.01
C MET A 395 11.74 -25.49 -7.17
N SER A 396 12.19 -25.79 -8.39
CA SER A 396 13.62 -25.64 -8.70
C SER A 396 13.96 -24.16 -8.91
N PRO A 397 15.23 -23.75 -8.75
CA PRO A 397 15.66 -22.40 -9.09
C PRO A 397 15.27 -21.97 -10.51
N GLU A 398 15.32 -22.89 -11.49
CA GLU A 398 14.95 -22.59 -12.87
C GLU A 398 13.47 -22.29 -13.05
N VAL A 399 12.58 -22.92 -12.27
CA VAL A 399 11.13 -22.65 -12.31
C VAL A 399 10.78 -21.39 -11.53
N TRP A 400 11.46 -21.16 -10.40
CA TRP A 400 11.30 -19.95 -9.61
C TRP A 400 11.65 -18.71 -10.42
N LEU A 401 12.83 -18.72 -11.06
CA LEU A 401 13.38 -17.60 -11.83
C LEU A 401 12.94 -17.57 -13.31
N ASP A 402 11.92 -18.36 -13.69
CA ASP A 402 11.41 -18.31 -15.06
C ASP A 402 10.57 -17.05 -15.26
N ALA A 403 11.15 -16.05 -15.93
CA ALA A 403 10.49 -14.79 -16.26
C ALA A 403 9.19 -14.96 -17.06
N ASN A 404 8.96 -16.11 -17.73
CA ASN A 404 7.69 -16.37 -18.42
C ASN A 404 6.54 -16.68 -17.46
N ASP A 405 6.85 -17.26 -16.30
CA ASP A 405 5.91 -17.58 -15.23
C ASP A 405 5.89 -16.50 -14.14
N GLY A 406 7.03 -15.81 -13.97
CA GLY A 406 7.22 -14.70 -13.07
C GLY A 406 7.22 -15.07 -11.59
N ASN A 407 7.32 -16.34 -11.19
CA ASN A 407 7.07 -16.72 -9.79
C ASN A 407 7.86 -15.90 -8.74
N ASP A 408 9.04 -15.38 -9.12
CA ASP A 408 10.02 -14.74 -8.27
C ASP A 408 9.93 -13.21 -8.09
N ASN A 409 9.23 -12.46 -8.94
CA ASN A 409 9.16 -11.00 -8.83
C ASN A 409 8.20 -10.53 -7.73
N ILE A 410 8.43 -10.92 -6.47
CA ILE A 410 7.58 -10.49 -5.36
C ILE A 410 7.63 -8.97 -5.26
N HIS A 411 6.47 -8.35 -5.48
CA HIS A 411 6.29 -6.91 -5.49
C HIS A 411 5.84 -6.45 -4.11
N TYR A 412 4.66 -6.91 -3.70
CA TYR A 412 4.02 -6.44 -2.48
C TYR A 412 3.87 -7.57 -1.47
N ALA A 413 3.97 -7.22 -0.19
CA ALA A 413 3.69 -8.11 0.93
C ALA A 413 2.74 -7.43 1.92
N VAL A 414 1.64 -8.10 2.26
CA VAL A 414 0.62 -7.58 3.20
C VAL A 414 0.56 -8.54 4.39
N PRO A 415 1.30 -8.27 5.48
CA PRO A 415 1.10 -8.99 6.74
C PRO A 415 -0.25 -8.58 7.35
N GLN A 416 -0.98 -9.54 7.90
CA GLN A 416 -2.23 -9.28 8.62
C GLN A 416 -1.93 -8.68 10.00
N ASP A 417 -2.65 -7.64 10.42
CA ASP A 417 -2.38 -6.99 11.71
C ASP A 417 -2.73 -7.88 12.93
N ASN A 418 -3.69 -8.80 12.74
CA ASN A 418 -4.28 -9.58 13.80
C ASN A 418 -4.31 -11.08 13.53
N LEU A 419 -4.59 -11.86 14.57
CA LEU A 419 -4.83 -13.28 14.40
C LEU A 419 -6.24 -13.56 13.88
N ILE A 420 -6.34 -14.55 13.01
CA ILE A 420 -7.59 -15.02 12.42
C ILE A 420 -7.84 -16.47 12.85
N CYS A 421 -9.09 -16.81 13.15
CA CYS A 421 -9.51 -18.19 13.33
C CYS A 421 -10.88 -18.42 12.68
N SER A 422 -10.96 -19.15 11.56
CA SER A 422 -12.24 -19.54 10.96
C SER A 422 -13.20 -18.36 10.70
N GLY A 423 -12.71 -17.32 10.03
CA GLY A 423 -13.51 -16.16 9.59
C GLY A 423 -13.81 -15.15 10.70
N ILE A 424 -13.19 -15.28 11.87
CA ILE A 424 -13.23 -14.28 12.94
C ILE A 424 -11.83 -13.76 13.27
N SER A 425 -11.77 -12.54 13.80
CA SER A 425 -10.58 -11.92 14.37
C SER A 425 -10.54 -12.01 15.90
N GLU A 426 -9.39 -11.70 16.49
CA GLU A 426 -9.26 -11.59 17.95
C GLU A 426 -10.01 -10.38 18.54
N TYR A 427 -10.51 -9.48 17.70
CA TYR A 427 -11.29 -8.31 18.08
C TYR A 427 -12.81 -8.54 18.03
N ASP A 428 -13.26 -9.61 17.37
CA ASP A 428 -14.67 -10.00 17.41
C ASP A 428 -15.11 -10.38 18.84
N PRO A 429 -16.38 -10.16 19.24
CA PRO A 429 -16.86 -10.55 20.56
C PRO A 429 -16.62 -12.04 20.85
N VAL A 430 -16.08 -12.36 22.02
CA VAL A 430 -15.73 -13.74 22.40
C VAL A 430 -16.92 -14.70 22.28
N GLU A 431 -18.14 -14.23 22.54
CA GLU A 431 -19.36 -15.01 22.38
C GLU A 431 -19.71 -15.41 20.93
N THR A 432 -19.12 -14.75 19.93
CA THR A 432 -19.30 -15.10 18.51
C THR A 432 -18.23 -16.06 18.01
N TRP A 433 -17.23 -16.38 18.84
CA TRP A 433 -16.13 -17.24 18.42
C TRP A 433 -16.58 -18.69 18.21
N PRO A 434 -16.20 -19.32 17.08
CA PRO A 434 -16.44 -20.75 16.88
C PRO A 434 -15.78 -21.60 17.97
N ASP A 435 -16.39 -22.73 18.34
CA ASP A 435 -15.85 -23.63 19.39
C ASP A 435 -14.38 -24.03 19.16
N LYS A 436 -13.98 -24.19 17.90
CA LYS A 436 -12.61 -24.54 17.48
C LYS A 436 -11.59 -23.41 17.65
N CYS A 437 -12.03 -22.18 17.94
CA CYS A 437 -11.18 -21.05 18.30
C CYS A 437 -10.97 -20.95 19.83
N GLY A 438 -11.69 -21.77 20.61
CA GLY A 438 -11.54 -21.85 22.06
C GLY A 438 -11.69 -20.51 22.76
N ILE A 439 -10.82 -20.25 23.73
CA ILE A 439 -10.75 -18.96 24.44
C ILE A 439 -9.69 -18.01 23.86
N GLY A 440 -9.26 -18.22 22.62
CA GLY A 440 -8.33 -17.35 21.91
C GLY A 440 -6.94 -17.97 21.65
N PRO A 441 -5.99 -17.16 21.17
CA PRO A 441 -4.64 -17.62 20.78
C PRO A 441 -3.85 -18.32 21.90
N SER A 442 -4.18 -18.04 23.15
CA SER A 442 -3.53 -18.64 24.33
C SER A 442 -4.19 -19.94 24.80
N ASP A 443 -5.26 -20.40 24.15
CA ASP A 443 -5.93 -21.66 24.48
C ASP A 443 -4.98 -22.85 24.25
N ALA A 444 -4.84 -23.70 25.26
CA ALA A 444 -3.90 -24.82 25.23
C ALA A 444 -4.27 -25.93 24.22
N THR A 445 -5.52 -25.98 23.77
CA THR A 445 -6.02 -26.97 22.80
C THR A 445 -6.32 -26.33 21.45
N TYR A 446 -6.92 -25.15 21.45
CA TYR A 446 -7.44 -24.50 20.24
C TYR A 446 -6.61 -23.29 19.79
N GLY A 447 -5.60 -22.88 20.56
CA GLY A 447 -4.71 -21.76 20.22
C GLY A 447 -4.00 -21.96 18.88
N GLU A 448 -3.73 -23.22 18.50
CA GLU A 448 -3.16 -23.55 17.19
C GLU A 448 -4.04 -23.21 16.00
N ASN A 449 -5.34 -22.93 16.18
CA ASN A 449 -6.21 -22.54 15.08
C ASN A 449 -6.19 -21.03 14.82
N TRP A 450 -5.53 -20.25 15.68
CA TRP A 450 -5.30 -18.83 15.48
C TRP A 450 -4.06 -18.63 14.64
N ARG A 451 -4.25 -18.04 13.45
CA ARG A 451 -3.23 -17.93 12.43
C ARG A 451 -2.94 -16.48 12.09
N HIS A 452 -1.66 -16.21 11.83
CA HIS A 452 -1.21 -14.99 11.20
C HIS A 452 -0.79 -15.31 9.77
N TYR A 453 -1.23 -14.49 8.83
CA TYR A 453 -0.94 -14.68 7.41
C TYR A 453 -0.20 -13.47 6.86
N THR A 454 0.72 -13.73 5.95
CA THR A 454 1.28 -12.72 5.07
C THR A 454 0.91 -13.07 3.64
N TYR A 455 0.27 -12.13 2.97
CA TYR A 455 -0.13 -12.28 1.59
C TYR A 455 0.92 -11.64 0.70
N ILE A 456 1.34 -12.32 -0.35
CA ILE A 456 2.31 -11.78 -1.29
C ILE A 456 1.80 -11.87 -2.70
N ALA A 457 2.17 -10.88 -3.49
CA ALA A 457 1.84 -10.87 -4.89
C ALA A 457 2.95 -10.22 -5.72
N PRO A 458 3.17 -10.73 -6.95
CA PRO A 458 4.28 -10.35 -7.78
C PRO A 458 3.93 -9.24 -8.79
N GLU A 459 4.96 -8.57 -9.31
CA GLU A 459 4.86 -7.59 -10.39
C GLU A 459 5.48 -8.12 -11.68
N TYR A 460 4.70 -8.01 -12.75
CA TYR A 460 5.17 -8.28 -14.10
C TYR A 460 4.78 -7.14 -15.02
N GLY A 461 5.77 -6.52 -15.66
CA GLY A 461 5.51 -5.58 -16.75
C GLY A 461 4.73 -6.23 -17.92
N SER A 462 4.99 -7.52 -18.17
CA SER A 462 4.15 -8.46 -18.93
C SER A 462 4.76 -9.86 -18.77
N ASN A 463 3.95 -10.92 -18.78
CA ASN A 463 4.46 -12.30 -18.84
C ASN A 463 3.71 -13.12 -19.91
N ALA A 464 4.29 -14.24 -20.35
CA ALA A 464 3.74 -15.02 -21.46
C ALA A 464 2.36 -15.62 -21.14
N ASN A 465 2.07 -15.83 -19.86
CA ASN A 465 0.80 -16.36 -19.37
C ASN A 465 -0.25 -15.27 -19.07
N HIS A 466 0.14 -13.98 -19.19
CA HIS A 466 -0.71 -12.81 -18.99
C HIS A 466 -1.60 -12.87 -17.74
N THR A 467 -1.07 -13.45 -16.66
CA THR A 467 -1.76 -13.70 -15.39
C THR A 467 -0.74 -13.70 -14.26
N GLY A 468 -1.17 -13.57 -13.01
CA GLY A 468 -0.26 -13.73 -11.89
C GLY A 468 -0.91 -14.33 -10.66
N TYR A 469 -0.04 -14.63 -9.71
CA TYR A 469 -0.37 -15.42 -8.53
C TYR A 469 -0.52 -14.54 -7.30
N ILE A 470 -1.46 -14.88 -6.45
CA ILE A 470 -1.50 -14.38 -5.08
C ILE A 470 -1.23 -15.58 -4.18
N TRP A 471 -0.31 -15.41 -3.23
CA TRP A 471 0.09 -16.45 -2.31
C TRP A 471 -0.26 -16.04 -0.89
N THR A 472 -0.75 -17.01 -0.12
CA THR A 472 -0.99 -16.88 1.31
C THR A 472 0.05 -17.70 2.03
N ILE A 473 0.88 -17.04 2.82
CA ILE A 473 1.94 -17.65 3.61
C ILE A 473 1.50 -17.61 5.08
N ASP A 474 1.47 -18.77 5.75
CA ASP A 474 1.34 -18.82 7.21
C ASP A 474 2.64 -18.30 7.80
N THR A 475 2.50 -17.27 8.62
CA THR A 475 3.60 -16.60 9.29
C THR A 475 3.31 -16.49 10.79
N THR A 476 2.48 -17.39 11.32
CA THR A 476 2.16 -17.51 12.76
C THR A 476 3.41 -17.71 13.60
N ASP A 477 4.35 -18.50 13.09
CA ASP A 477 5.75 -18.47 13.52
C ASP A 477 6.57 -17.80 12.40
N PRO A 478 7.04 -16.55 12.58
CA PRO A 478 7.75 -15.82 11.55
C PRO A 478 9.13 -16.43 11.23
N THR A 479 9.64 -17.34 12.07
CA THR A 479 10.88 -18.10 11.81
C THR A 479 10.66 -19.32 10.92
N GLN A 480 9.40 -19.74 10.75
CA GLN A 480 9.00 -20.92 10.00
C GLN A 480 7.81 -20.63 9.07
N PRO A 481 7.94 -19.68 8.14
CA PRO A 481 6.87 -19.39 7.20
C PRO A 481 6.63 -20.60 6.28
N PHE A 482 5.38 -20.84 5.88
CA PHE A 482 5.05 -21.87 4.89
C PHE A 482 3.84 -21.52 4.02
N LEU A 483 3.78 -22.16 2.86
CA LEU A 483 2.71 -21.95 1.90
C LEU A 483 1.40 -22.58 2.38
N VAL A 484 0.33 -21.78 2.45
CA VAL A 484 -1.04 -22.22 2.75
C VAL A 484 -1.86 -22.33 1.48
N SER A 485 -1.79 -21.30 0.63
CA SER A 485 -2.59 -21.22 -0.58
C SER A 485 -1.90 -20.42 -1.67
N LYS A 486 -2.25 -20.76 -2.90
CA LYS A 486 -1.82 -20.09 -4.13
C LYS A 486 -3.00 -20.08 -5.08
N TRP A 487 -3.33 -18.92 -5.61
CA TRP A 487 -4.41 -18.77 -6.57
C TRP A 487 -4.05 -17.74 -7.64
N LYS A 488 -4.82 -17.74 -8.73
CA LYS A 488 -4.76 -16.74 -9.81
C LYS A 488 -6.09 -16.00 -9.85
N LEU A 489 -6.09 -14.77 -10.34
CA LEU A 489 -7.33 -14.00 -10.49
C LEU A 489 -8.44 -14.83 -11.19
N PRO A 490 -9.60 -15.00 -10.54
CA PRO A 490 -10.69 -15.79 -11.09
C PRO A 490 -11.39 -15.04 -12.22
N GLY A 491 -12.08 -15.79 -13.09
CA GLY A 491 -12.75 -15.26 -14.28
C GLY A 491 -12.14 -15.84 -15.56
N GLU A 492 -12.96 -16.13 -16.56
CA GLU A 492 -12.49 -16.57 -17.88
C GLU A 492 -12.45 -15.33 -18.79
N SER A 493 -11.33 -15.07 -19.44
CA SER A 493 -11.18 -13.91 -20.33
C SER A 493 -11.09 -14.36 -21.79
N THR A 494 -11.60 -13.53 -22.70
CA THR A 494 -11.47 -13.78 -24.15
C THR A 494 -10.18 -13.14 -24.65
N LEU A 495 -9.34 -13.94 -25.30
CA LEU A 495 -8.09 -13.52 -25.92
C LEU A 495 -8.34 -12.69 -27.20
N PRO A 496 -7.36 -11.89 -27.67
CA PRO A 496 -7.50 -11.08 -28.89
C PRO A 496 -7.84 -11.87 -30.16
N ASP A 497 -7.52 -13.17 -30.20
CA ASP A 497 -7.86 -14.06 -31.31
C ASP A 497 -9.27 -14.70 -31.19
N GLY A 498 -10.03 -14.33 -30.17
CA GLY A 498 -11.37 -14.83 -29.87
C GLY A 498 -11.38 -16.18 -29.15
N THR A 499 -10.22 -16.75 -28.80
CA THR A 499 -10.14 -17.93 -27.94
C THR A 499 -10.27 -17.54 -26.46
N SER A 500 -10.36 -18.52 -25.57
CA SER A 500 -10.57 -18.29 -24.14
C SER A 500 -9.32 -18.61 -23.32
N HIS A 501 -9.08 -17.79 -22.31
CA HIS A 501 -8.07 -18.00 -21.27
C HIS A 501 -8.77 -18.40 -19.95
N PRO A 502 -8.32 -19.46 -19.26
CA PRO A 502 -9.02 -20.04 -18.10
C PRO A 502 -8.99 -19.17 -16.82
N HIS A 503 -8.26 -18.07 -16.85
CA HIS A 503 -8.13 -17.09 -15.76
C HIS A 503 -8.25 -15.67 -16.33
N HIS A 504 -8.39 -14.68 -15.46
CA HIS A 504 -8.38 -13.28 -15.90
C HIS A 504 -7.07 -13.01 -16.65
N TYR A 505 -7.21 -12.58 -17.90
CA TYR A 505 -6.12 -12.36 -18.84
C TYR A 505 -5.84 -10.87 -18.96
N ILE A 506 -4.59 -10.48 -18.78
CA ILE A 506 -4.15 -9.09 -18.93
C ILE A 506 -3.30 -8.96 -20.18
N PRO A 507 -3.79 -8.26 -21.22
CA PRO A 507 -3.08 -8.14 -22.50
C PRO A 507 -1.64 -7.65 -22.38
N GLY A 508 -0.83 -8.00 -23.37
CA GLY A 508 0.57 -7.58 -23.42
C GLY A 508 0.73 -6.07 -23.55
N GLY A 509 1.70 -5.52 -22.83
CA GLY A 509 1.93 -4.07 -22.74
C GLY A 509 1.39 -3.44 -21.47
N TYR A 510 0.66 -4.21 -20.65
CA TYR A 510 0.11 -3.77 -19.37
C TYR A 510 0.74 -4.52 -18.20
N ILE A 511 0.97 -3.78 -17.12
CA ILE A 511 1.58 -4.31 -15.91
C ILE A 511 0.52 -5.08 -15.12
N PHE A 512 0.81 -6.36 -14.82
CA PHE A 512 0.14 -7.09 -13.76
C PHE A 512 0.91 -6.89 -12.46
N SER A 513 0.43 -5.97 -11.64
CA SER A 513 1.00 -5.70 -10.33
C SER A 513 -0.12 -5.25 -9.40
N PRO A 514 -0.31 -5.90 -8.25
CA PRO A 514 -0.99 -5.26 -7.14
C PRO A 514 -0.09 -4.16 -6.63
N HIS A 515 -0.50 -2.91 -6.83
CA HIS A 515 0.29 -1.76 -6.43
C HIS A 515 0.11 -1.41 -4.96
N ASN A 516 -1.06 -1.71 -4.42
CA ASN A 516 -1.34 -1.54 -3.00
C ASN A 516 -2.24 -2.69 -2.51
N GLY A 517 -2.12 -3.03 -1.24
CA GLY A 517 -2.91 -4.06 -0.60
C GLY A 517 -3.05 -3.80 0.88
N ASP A 518 -4.19 -4.21 1.43
CA ASP A 518 -4.53 -4.00 2.84
C ASP A 518 -5.36 -5.18 3.35
N THR A 519 -5.52 -5.27 4.66
CA THR A 519 -6.22 -6.36 5.31
C THR A 519 -7.38 -5.88 6.18
N GLY A 520 -8.45 -6.67 6.21
CA GLY A 520 -9.55 -6.49 7.15
C GLY A 520 -9.42 -7.47 8.31
N LEU A 521 -10.03 -7.12 9.44
CA LEU A 521 -9.93 -7.89 10.68
C LEU A 521 -10.20 -9.40 10.49
N ASN A 522 -11.24 -9.75 9.73
CA ASN A 522 -11.76 -11.12 9.70
C ASN A 522 -11.13 -11.98 8.58
N GLY A 523 -9.93 -11.62 8.13
CA GLY A 523 -9.22 -12.33 7.05
C GLY A 523 -9.62 -11.91 5.65
N HIS A 524 -10.32 -10.77 5.51
CA HIS A 524 -10.46 -10.14 4.20
C HIS A 524 -9.14 -9.52 3.78
N VAL A 525 -8.83 -9.60 2.49
CA VAL A 525 -7.68 -8.94 1.89
C VAL A 525 -8.16 -8.10 0.72
N TYR A 526 -7.72 -6.85 0.67
CA TYR A 526 -8.04 -5.88 -0.35
C TYR A 526 -6.82 -5.73 -1.25
N TRP A 527 -7.01 -5.86 -2.57
CA TRP A 527 -5.94 -5.72 -3.55
C TRP A 527 -6.34 -4.71 -4.60
N THR A 528 -5.44 -3.78 -4.93
CA THR A 528 -5.62 -2.85 -6.04
C THR A 528 -4.61 -3.17 -7.14
N HIS A 529 -5.12 -3.50 -8.33
CA HIS A 529 -4.30 -3.82 -9.49
C HIS A 529 -4.45 -2.75 -10.56
N TYR A 530 -3.34 -2.35 -11.19
CA TYR A 530 -3.34 -1.37 -12.28
C TYR A 530 -4.35 -1.68 -13.40
N HIS A 531 -4.46 -2.95 -13.78
CA HIS A 531 -5.25 -3.40 -14.93
C HIS A 531 -6.20 -4.55 -14.62
N ALA A 532 -6.48 -4.81 -13.33
CA ALA A 532 -7.49 -5.79 -12.92
C ALA A 532 -8.51 -5.23 -11.94
N GLY A 533 -8.44 -3.94 -11.60
CA GLY A 533 -9.37 -3.30 -10.67
C GLY A 533 -9.11 -3.67 -9.21
N VAL A 534 -10.13 -3.51 -8.37
CA VAL A 534 -10.06 -3.77 -6.93
C VAL A 534 -10.69 -5.11 -6.60
N TRP A 535 -9.96 -5.95 -5.87
CA TRP A 535 -10.42 -7.26 -5.45
C TRP A 535 -10.49 -7.33 -3.93
N ILE A 536 -11.54 -7.99 -3.43
CA ILE A 536 -11.70 -8.32 -2.01
C ILE A 536 -11.81 -9.84 -1.93
N THR A 537 -10.84 -10.46 -1.27
CA THR A 537 -10.81 -11.91 -1.07
C THR A 537 -10.96 -12.26 0.40
N ASP A 538 -11.67 -13.35 0.70
CA ASP A 538 -11.82 -13.86 2.05
C ASP A 538 -10.86 -15.05 2.25
N HIS A 539 -9.91 -14.88 3.16
CA HIS A 539 -8.93 -15.89 3.56
C HIS A 539 -9.19 -16.39 4.98
N GLY A 540 -10.24 -15.93 5.67
CA GLY A 540 -10.43 -16.19 7.09
C GLY A 540 -10.75 -17.65 7.42
N HIS A 541 -11.27 -18.40 6.45
CA HIS A 541 -11.60 -19.82 6.60
C HIS A 541 -10.54 -20.77 6.05
N ILE A 542 -9.42 -20.27 5.53
CA ILE A 542 -8.47 -21.10 4.77
C ILE A 542 -7.87 -22.24 5.60
N TRP A 543 -7.64 -22.00 6.90
CA TRP A 543 -7.12 -23.00 7.81
C TRP A 543 -8.09 -24.18 7.98
N ASP A 544 -9.39 -23.92 7.93
CA ASP A 544 -10.45 -24.91 8.15
C ASP A 544 -10.47 -25.99 7.07
N GLU A 545 -9.99 -25.65 5.87
CA GLU A 545 -9.94 -26.56 4.73
C GLU A 545 -8.70 -27.46 4.76
N LEU A 546 -7.70 -27.11 5.58
CA LEU A 546 -6.44 -27.84 5.72
C LEU A 546 -6.44 -28.85 6.88
N ILE A 547 -7.24 -28.61 7.93
CA ILE A 547 -7.28 -29.43 9.16
C ILE A 547 -8.29 -30.57 9.14
#